data_AF-A0A519JUE9-F1
#
_entry.id   AF-A0A519JUE9-F1
#
_cell.length_a   1.000
_cell.length_b   1.000
_cell.length_c   1.000
_cell.angle_alpha   90.00
_cell.angle_beta   90.00
_cell.angle_gamma   90.00
#
_symmetry.space_group_name_H-M   'P 1'
#
loop_
_entity.id
_entity.type
_entity.pdbx_description
1 polymer ?
#
loop_
_entity_poly.entity_id
_entity_poly.type
_entity_poly.pdbx_seq_one_letter_code
_entity_poly.pdbx_strand_id
1 'polypeptide(L)'
;MKKFLLRLLAFAVPVLLYLSVPAYVLQRSGESFRNPEDVILSREKYLIGYAYNEQNYAWLKWKTVSEMPRKPVMALGSSRVLQFRKEMFTEDFYNAGYTVSGIRDFIPFLESIPSEKYPKYLIIALDQWMFNPNWDNFSGKIDKNRWANSLNKNPNFAIINSVWKDLFAGKYSMNIPKPADAEYIGLNAVVNHKGFRNDGSMDYGRQINELLKDTIGHYKDTYHRMATGVRRFEYGPKIN
;
A
#
# COMPACT_ATOMS: atom_id res chain seq x y z
N MET A 1 48.61 -14.44 -0.46
CA MET A 1 47.30 -14.21 -1.10
C MET A 1 46.18 -15.13 -0.58
N LYS A 2 46.29 -16.48 -0.62
CA LYS A 2 45.21 -17.40 -0.16
C LYS A 2 44.72 -17.13 1.28
N LYS A 3 45.63 -16.97 2.24
CA LYS A 3 45.31 -16.66 3.65
C LYS A 3 44.58 -15.32 3.83
N PHE A 4 44.91 -14.33 2.99
CA PHE A 4 44.25 -13.01 3.01
C PHE A 4 42.82 -13.11 2.48
N LEU A 5 42.62 -13.80 1.34
CA LEU A 5 41.29 -14.03 0.76
C LEU A 5 40.37 -14.82 1.72
N LEU A 6 40.90 -15.84 2.39
CA LEU A 6 40.13 -16.61 3.39
C LEU A 6 39.67 -15.74 4.58
N ARG A 7 40.54 -14.86 5.07
CA ARG A 7 40.18 -13.93 6.16
C ARG A 7 39.18 -12.87 5.71
N LEU A 8 39.36 -12.35 4.49
CA LEU A 8 38.41 -11.41 3.89
C LEU A 8 37.03 -12.06 3.71
N LEU A 9 36.98 -13.30 3.22
CA LEU A 9 35.73 -14.06 3.11
C LEU A 9 35.08 -14.30 4.47
N ALA A 10 35.85 -14.75 5.48
CA ALA A 10 35.33 -14.95 6.82
C ALA A 10 34.72 -13.68 7.42
N PHE A 11 35.33 -12.52 7.16
CA PHE A 11 34.80 -11.21 7.56
C PHE A 11 33.57 -10.80 6.73
N ALA A 12 33.54 -11.10 5.44
CA ALA A 12 32.43 -10.73 4.55
C ALA A 12 31.20 -11.61 4.76
N VAL A 13 31.35 -12.87 5.17
CA VAL A 13 30.24 -13.83 5.30
C VAL A 13 29.08 -13.32 6.17
N PRO A 14 29.30 -12.80 7.40
CA PRO A 14 28.20 -12.26 8.21
C PRO A 14 27.45 -11.10 7.52
N VAL A 15 28.18 -10.22 6.84
CA VAL A 15 27.58 -9.09 6.10
C VAL A 15 26.78 -9.60 4.90
N LEU A 16 27.34 -10.55 4.15
CA LEU A 16 26.66 -11.18 3.02
C LEU A 16 25.39 -11.90 3.47
N LEU A 17 25.41 -12.64 4.58
CA LEU A 17 24.24 -13.30 5.13
C LEU A 17 23.18 -12.31 5.58
N TYR A 18 23.60 -11.26 6.30
CA TYR A 18 22.72 -10.21 6.78
C TYR A 18 21.97 -9.50 5.64
N LEU A 19 22.61 -9.31 4.49
CA LEU A 19 21.99 -8.68 3.32
C LEU A 19 21.24 -9.67 2.42
N SER A 20 21.79 -10.86 2.19
CA SER A 20 21.26 -11.82 1.21
C SER A 20 19.93 -12.43 1.62
N VAL A 21 19.72 -12.73 2.90
CA VAL A 21 18.47 -13.34 3.36
C VAL A 21 17.28 -12.37 3.17
N PRO A 22 17.33 -11.10 3.62
CA PRO A 22 16.28 -10.13 3.30
C PRO A 22 16.14 -9.89 1.80
N ALA A 23 17.25 -9.73 1.07
CA ALA A 23 17.21 -9.53 -0.37
C ALA A 23 16.47 -10.69 -1.08
N TYR A 24 16.73 -11.94 -0.68
CA TYR A 24 16.03 -13.11 -1.18
C TYR A 24 14.53 -13.07 -0.91
N VAL A 25 14.11 -12.78 0.34
CA VAL A 25 12.68 -12.69 0.69
C VAL A 25 11.99 -11.58 -0.10
N LEU A 26 12.62 -10.41 -0.21
CA LEU A 26 12.07 -9.25 -0.91
C LEU A 26 11.97 -9.49 -2.42
N GLN A 27 12.98 -10.13 -3.01
CA GLN A 27 12.96 -10.50 -4.43
C GLN A 27 11.92 -11.59 -4.72
N ARG A 28 11.84 -12.62 -3.88
CA ARG A 28 10.92 -13.75 -4.08
C ARG A 28 9.46 -13.35 -3.97
N SER A 29 9.15 -12.47 -3.03
CA SER A 29 7.80 -11.91 -2.88
C SER A 29 7.47 -10.83 -3.92
N GLY A 30 8.48 -10.23 -4.57
CA GLY A 30 8.29 -9.05 -5.42
C GLY A 30 8.03 -7.76 -4.63
N GLU A 31 8.26 -7.78 -3.31
CA GLU A 31 8.19 -6.59 -2.42
C GLU A 31 9.17 -5.50 -2.85
N SER A 32 10.33 -5.91 -3.37
CA SER A 32 11.35 -5.04 -3.94
C SER A 32 11.84 -5.64 -5.25
N PHE A 33 12.54 -4.83 -6.05
CA PHE A 33 13.14 -5.20 -7.34
C PHE A 33 12.17 -5.56 -8.48
N ARG A 34 10.90 -5.88 -8.19
CA ARG A 34 9.86 -6.12 -9.21
C ARG A 34 9.18 -4.81 -9.61
N ASN A 35 9.06 -4.56 -10.92
CA ASN A 35 8.16 -3.52 -11.41
C ASN A 35 6.74 -4.09 -11.49
N PRO A 36 5.75 -3.54 -10.78
CA PRO A 36 4.38 -4.03 -10.87
C PRO A 36 3.67 -3.60 -12.17
N GLU A 37 4.25 -2.68 -12.96
CA GLU A 37 3.66 -2.12 -14.18
C GLU A 37 3.09 -3.18 -15.14
N ASP A 38 3.89 -4.19 -15.50
CA ASP A 38 3.45 -5.25 -16.44
C ASP A 38 2.24 -6.02 -15.91
N VAL A 39 2.15 -6.20 -14.59
CA VAL A 39 1.03 -6.90 -13.95
C VAL A 39 -0.23 -6.04 -13.91
N ILE A 40 -0.08 -4.74 -13.65
CA ILE A 40 -1.20 -3.79 -13.59
C ILE A 40 -1.82 -3.59 -14.97
N LEU A 41 -0.97 -3.49 -15.99
CA LEU A 41 -1.40 -3.31 -17.38
C LEU A 41 -1.88 -4.63 -18.01
N SER A 42 -1.57 -5.78 -17.38
CA SER A 42 -2.16 -7.05 -17.76
C SER A 42 -3.67 -7.08 -17.44
N ARG A 43 -4.42 -7.87 -18.21
CA ARG A 43 -5.83 -8.17 -17.89
C ARG A 43 -5.97 -9.38 -16.95
N GLU A 44 -4.85 -9.97 -16.54
CA GLU A 44 -4.82 -11.14 -15.68
C GLU A 44 -5.15 -10.79 -14.24
N LYS A 45 -5.71 -11.75 -13.50
CA LYS A 45 -6.01 -11.56 -12.08
C LYS A 45 -4.71 -11.36 -11.31
N TYR A 46 -4.68 -10.32 -10.48
CA TYR A 46 -3.53 -10.05 -9.62
C TYR A 46 -3.93 -9.67 -8.20
N LEU A 47 -2.95 -9.79 -7.29
CA LEU A 47 -3.00 -9.26 -5.94
C LEU A 47 -1.68 -8.56 -5.61
N ILE A 48 -1.72 -7.24 -5.40
CA ILE A 48 -0.54 -6.43 -5.06
C ILE A 48 -0.65 -5.95 -3.61
N GLY A 49 0.19 -6.50 -2.74
CA GLY A 49 0.16 -6.28 -1.30
C GLY A 49 1.57 -6.19 -0.73
N TYR A 50 2.08 -4.97 -0.61
CA TYR A 50 3.35 -4.66 0.03
C TYR A 50 3.25 -4.74 1.56
N ALA A 51 4.31 -5.20 2.21
CA ALA A 51 4.45 -5.19 3.68
C ALA A 51 5.29 -4.02 4.19
N TYR A 52 6.23 -3.53 3.38
CA TYR A 52 7.21 -2.51 3.75
C TYR A 52 7.21 -1.32 2.79
N ASN A 53 6.74 -1.49 1.56
CA ASN A 53 6.69 -0.43 0.53
C ASN A 53 5.26 0.04 0.21
N GLU A 54 4.42 0.20 1.23
CA GLU A 54 3.02 0.62 1.03
C GLU A 54 2.89 2.01 0.35
N GLN A 55 3.93 2.86 0.37
CA GLN A 55 3.91 4.11 -0.41
C GLN A 55 3.73 3.87 -1.92
N ASN A 56 4.10 2.70 -2.43
CA ASN A 56 3.95 2.33 -3.85
C ASN A 56 2.49 2.17 -4.26
N TYR A 57 1.58 2.00 -3.30
CA TYR A 57 0.16 1.87 -3.57
C TYR A 57 -0.42 3.10 -4.27
N ALA A 58 0.00 4.30 -3.85
CA ALA A 58 -0.46 5.55 -4.45
C ALA A 58 -0.06 5.63 -5.94
N TRP A 59 1.18 5.26 -6.26
CA TRP A 59 1.66 5.14 -7.64
C TRP A 59 0.87 4.10 -8.44
N LEU A 60 0.63 2.91 -7.87
CA LEU A 60 -0.14 1.83 -8.50
C LEU A 60 -1.53 2.33 -8.92
N LYS A 61 -2.25 3.00 -8.01
CA LYS A 61 -3.58 3.54 -8.30
C LYS A 61 -3.55 4.60 -9.38
N TRP A 62 -2.64 5.56 -9.25
CA TRP A 62 -2.46 6.63 -10.20
C TRP A 62 -2.16 6.09 -11.60
N LYS A 63 -1.17 5.20 -11.73
CA LYS A 63 -0.77 4.57 -13.00
C LYS A 63 -1.94 3.85 -13.65
N THR A 64 -2.71 3.08 -12.87
CA THR A 64 -3.89 2.37 -13.37
C THR A 64 -4.93 3.34 -13.93
N VAL A 65 -5.27 4.40 -13.18
CA VAL A 65 -6.26 5.39 -13.62
C VAL A 65 -5.79 6.17 -14.85
N SER A 66 -4.50 6.51 -14.88
CA SER A 66 -3.90 7.30 -15.97
C SER A 66 -3.80 6.54 -17.28
N GLU A 67 -3.54 5.23 -17.25
CA GLU A 67 -3.19 4.48 -18.47
C GLU A 67 -4.28 3.51 -18.94
N MET A 68 -4.99 2.86 -18.01
CA MET A 68 -6.02 1.89 -18.36
C MET A 68 -7.26 2.57 -18.99
N PRO A 69 -8.13 1.81 -19.70
CA PRO A 69 -9.38 2.35 -20.20
C PRO A 69 -10.17 3.07 -19.11
N ARG A 70 -10.79 4.20 -19.49
CA ARG A 70 -11.59 5.04 -18.59
C ARG A 70 -12.61 4.19 -17.84
N LYS A 71 -12.74 4.45 -16.53
CA LYS A 71 -13.71 3.80 -15.65
C LYS A 71 -14.85 4.77 -15.35
N PRO A 72 -16.10 4.48 -15.78
CA PRO A 72 -17.24 5.37 -15.55
C PRO A 72 -17.49 5.69 -14.07
N VAL A 73 -17.24 4.74 -13.17
CA VAL A 73 -17.37 4.94 -11.72
C VAL A 73 -16.00 4.86 -11.07
N MET A 74 -15.68 5.84 -10.22
CA MET A 74 -14.44 5.84 -9.44
C MET A 74 -14.68 6.22 -8.00
N ALA A 75 -14.11 5.47 -7.05
CA ALA A 75 -14.04 5.86 -5.65
C ALA A 75 -12.69 6.47 -5.32
N LEU A 76 -12.67 7.65 -4.70
CA LEU A 76 -11.48 8.40 -4.34
C LEU A 76 -11.52 8.78 -2.86
N GLY A 77 -10.41 8.59 -2.16
CA GLY A 77 -10.29 8.87 -0.74
C GLY A 77 -9.13 8.14 -0.07
N SER A 78 -9.17 8.06 1.26
CA SER A 78 -8.17 7.35 2.05
C SER A 78 -8.34 5.83 1.99
N SER A 79 -7.76 5.09 2.94
CA SER A 79 -7.96 3.66 3.07
C SER A 79 -9.41 3.24 3.39
N ARG A 80 -10.31 4.18 3.73
CA ARG A 80 -11.72 3.89 4.06
C ARG A 80 -12.66 3.71 2.89
N VAL A 81 -12.23 4.03 1.67
CA VAL A 81 -13.03 3.74 0.47
C VAL A 81 -12.73 2.37 -0.11
N LEU A 82 -11.69 1.68 0.37
CA LEU A 82 -11.17 0.42 -0.21
C LEU A 82 -12.15 -0.76 -0.19
N GLN A 83 -13.28 -0.59 0.49
CA GLN A 83 -14.37 -1.54 0.67
C GLN A 83 -15.33 -1.53 -0.52
N PHE A 84 -15.40 -0.43 -1.30
CA PHE A 84 -16.15 -0.41 -2.55
C PHE A 84 -15.49 -1.33 -3.57
N ARG A 85 -16.29 -2.22 -4.15
CA ARG A 85 -15.85 -3.23 -5.13
C ARG A 85 -16.66 -3.14 -6.40
N LYS A 86 -16.12 -3.64 -7.50
CA LYS A 86 -16.80 -3.62 -8.81
C LYS A 86 -18.18 -4.30 -8.77
N GLU A 87 -18.36 -5.33 -7.94
CA GLU A 87 -19.63 -6.06 -7.83
C GLU A 87 -20.78 -5.22 -7.24
N MET A 88 -20.48 -4.06 -6.66
CA MET A 88 -21.47 -3.13 -6.11
C MET A 88 -22.05 -2.17 -7.17
N PHE A 89 -21.58 -2.24 -8.41
CA PHE A 89 -21.93 -1.31 -9.47
C PHE A 89 -22.31 -2.04 -10.76
N THR A 90 -23.19 -1.42 -11.56
CA THR A 90 -23.61 -1.95 -12.86
C THR A 90 -22.71 -1.48 -14.01
N GLU A 91 -21.95 -0.41 -13.81
CA GLU A 91 -20.96 0.12 -14.75
C GLU A 91 -19.53 -0.25 -14.30
N ASP A 92 -18.57 -0.16 -15.23
CA ASP A 92 -17.16 -0.37 -14.95
C ASP A 92 -16.66 0.54 -13.81
N PHE A 93 -16.06 -0.07 -12.78
CA PHE A 93 -15.66 0.59 -11.55
C PHE A 93 -14.15 0.49 -11.31
N TYR A 94 -13.57 1.52 -10.69
CA TYR A 94 -12.25 1.44 -10.10
C TYR A 94 -12.13 2.18 -8.76
N ASN A 95 -11.42 1.57 -7.82
CA ASN A 95 -11.17 2.13 -6.51
C ASN A 95 -9.76 2.75 -6.47
N ALA A 96 -9.72 4.07 -6.50
CA ALA A 96 -8.52 4.89 -6.36
C ALA A 96 -8.24 5.27 -4.90
N GLY A 97 -8.80 4.56 -3.91
CA GLY A 97 -8.47 4.75 -2.51
C GLY A 97 -6.99 4.54 -2.20
N TYR A 98 -6.53 5.05 -1.05
CA TYR A 98 -5.12 5.10 -0.65
C TYR A 98 -4.25 6.12 -1.40
N THR A 99 -4.84 6.91 -2.30
CA THR A 99 -4.15 8.02 -3.01
C THR A 99 -4.27 9.35 -2.28
N VAL A 100 -5.25 9.45 -1.37
CA VAL A 100 -5.56 10.67 -0.61
C VAL A 100 -5.24 10.45 0.87
N SER A 101 -4.44 11.35 1.43
CA SER A 101 -4.09 11.41 2.86
C SER A 101 -4.79 12.55 3.59
N GLY A 102 -5.11 13.63 2.87
CA GLY A 102 -5.80 14.82 3.38
C GLY A 102 -6.68 15.50 2.33
N ILE A 103 -7.46 16.49 2.74
CA ILE A 103 -8.40 17.24 1.89
C ILE A 103 -7.69 17.88 0.68
N ARG A 104 -6.43 18.26 0.85
CA ARG A 104 -5.63 18.90 -0.20
C ARG A 104 -5.18 17.98 -1.31
N ASP A 105 -5.27 16.66 -1.13
CA ASP A 105 -4.80 15.71 -2.13
C ASP A 105 -5.82 15.52 -3.27
N PHE A 106 -7.11 15.81 -3.03
CA PHE A 106 -8.18 15.50 -3.99
C PHE A 106 -8.01 16.21 -5.35
N ILE A 107 -7.87 17.54 -5.34
CA ILE A 107 -7.73 18.32 -6.58
C ILE A 107 -6.43 17.96 -7.30
N PRO A 108 -5.25 18.00 -6.66
CA PRO A 108 -3.99 17.69 -7.34
C PRO A 108 -3.93 16.25 -7.86
N PHE A 109 -4.59 15.29 -7.20
CA PHE A 109 -4.70 13.93 -7.74
C PHE A 109 -5.51 13.92 -9.04
N LEU A 110 -6.67 14.56 -9.08
CA LEU A 110 -7.48 14.66 -10.30
C LEU A 110 -6.77 15.45 -11.42
N GLU A 111 -5.99 16.47 -11.08
CA GLU A 111 -5.15 17.21 -12.04
C GLU A 111 -3.92 16.41 -12.52
N SER A 112 -3.54 15.36 -11.79
CA SER A 112 -2.41 14.49 -12.15
C SER A 112 -2.75 13.40 -13.16
N ILE A 113 -4.03 13.15 -13.42
CA ILE A 113 -4.51 12.16 -14.39
C ILE A 113 -5.03 12.86 -15.65
N PRO A 114 -4.95 12.22 -16.84
CA PRO A 114 -5.46 12.83 -18.07
C PRO A 114 -6.98 13.07 -18.01
N SER A 115 -7.43 14.20 -18.56
CA SER A 115 -8.84 14.64 -18.47
C SER A 115 -9.84 13.68 -19.11
N GLU A 116 -9.42 12.96 -20.16
CA GLU A 116 -10.21 11.92 -20.83
C GLU A 116 -10.44 10.67 -19.96
N LYS A 117 -9.70 10.54 -18.86
CA LYS A 117 -9.85 9.45 -17.88
C LYS A 117 -10.83 9.80 -16.76
N TYR A 118 -11.35 11.03 -16.71
CA TYR A 118 -12.25 11.45 -15.65
C TYR A 118 -13.52 10.59 -15.62
N PRO A 119 -13.93 10.09 -14.44
CA PRO A 119 -15.10 9.24 -14.33
C PRO A 119 -16.38 10.03 -14.64
N LYS A 120 -17.44 9.32 -15.01
CA LYS A 120 -18.80 9.89 -15.09
C LYS A 120 -19.36 10.13 -13.69
N TYR A 121 -19.04 9.23 -12.75
CA TYR A 121 -19.44 9.29 -11.35
C TYR A 121 -18.21 9.17 -10.44
N LEU A 122 -17.96 10.20 -9.65
CA LEU A 122 -16.88 10.21 -8.65
C LEU A 122 -17.49 10.10 -7.26
N ILE A 123 -17.16 9.01 -6.55
CA ILE A 123 -17.49 8.81 -5.15
C ILE A 123 -16.32 9.34 -4.33
N ILE A 124 -16.60 10.29 -3.44
CA ILE A 124 -15.61 10.89 -2.55
C ILE A 124 -15.95 10.53 -1.11
N ALA A 125 -14.97 10.06 -0.35
CA ALA A 125 -15.10 9.97 1.10
C ALA A 125 -14.14 10.95 1.78
N LEU A 126 -14.73 11.87 2.55
CA LEU A 126 -14.01 12.81 3.39
C LEU A 126 -13.95 12.27 4.82
N ASP A 127 -12.75 12.12 5.33
CA ASP A 127 -12.53 11.60 6.67
C ASP A 127 -12.63 12.70 7.73
N GLN A 128 -13.06 12.35 8.95
CA GLN A 128 -13.25 13.35 10.00
C GLN A 128 -12.00 14.20 10.29
N TRP A 129 -10.80 13.63 10.12
CA TRP A 129 -9.54 14.33 10.39
C TRP A 129 -9.18 15.37 9.34
N MET A 130 -9.77 15.27 8.14
CA MET A 130 -9.55 16.23 7.06
C MET A 130 -10.12 17.62 7.42
N PHE A 131 -11.11 17.66 8.31
CA PHE A 131 -11.74 18.87 8.79
C PHE A 131 -11.02 19.52 9.97
N ASN A 132 -9.92 18.92 10.47
CA ASN A 132 -9.20 19.44 11.63
C ASN A 132 -7.86 20.08 11.21
N PRO A 133 -7.68 21.40 11.39
CA PRO A 133 -6.46 22.11 10.99
C PRO A 133 -5.21 21.68 11.79
N ASN A 134 -5.38 21.08 12.97
CA ASN A 134 -4.27 20.52 13.74
C ASN A 134 -3.68 19.26 13.07
N TRP A 135 -4.46 18.61 12.20
CA TRP A 135 -4.04 17.42 11.47
C TRP A 135 -3.73 17.72 10.00
N ASP A 136 -4.60 18.45 9.31
CA ASP A 136 -4.46 18.75 7.89
C ASP A 136 -4.55 20.24 7.62
N ASN A 137 -3.47 20.97 7.83
CA ASN A 137 -3.46 22.40 7.55
C ASN A 137 -3.50 22.67 6.04
N PHE A 138 -4.41 23.52 5.56
CA PHE A 138 -4.49 23.93 4.15
C PHE A 138 -3.25 24.65 3.58
N SER A 139 -2.24 24.96 4.39
CA SER A 139 -1.05 25.67 3.94
C SER A 139 -0.17 24.82 3.00
N GLY A 140 0.13 25.34 1.81
CA GLY A 140 1.09 24.76 0.87
C GLY A 140 0.44 24.04 -0.32
N LYS A 141 1.19 23.93 -1.42
CA LYS A 141 0.75 23.25 -2.65
C LYS A 141 1.26 21.82 -2.68
N ILE A 142 0.41 20.88 -3.07
CA ILE A 142 0.82 19.51 -3.38
C ILE A 142 1.25 19.45 -4.84
N ASP A 143 2.42 18.87 -5.10
CA ASP A 143 2.89 18.62 -6.47
C ASP A 143 2.01 17.55 -7.14
N LYS A 144 1.45 17.87 -8.31
CA LYS A 144 0.67 16.93 -9.11
C LYS A 144 1.48 15.70 -9.54
N ASN A 145 2.81 15.81 -9.62
CA ASN A 145 3.67 14.67 -9.98
C ASN A 145 4.00 13.75 -8.79
N ARG A 146 3.50 14.05 -7.58
CA ARG A 146 3.76 13.26 -6.36
C ARG A 146 3.47 11.78 -6.57
N TRP A 147 2.33 11.43 -7.15
CA TRP A 147 1.94 10.03 -7.36
C TRP A 147 2.77 9.34 -8.43
N ALA A 148 3.06 10.03 -9.54
CA ALA A 148 3.92 9.51 -10.60
C ALA A 148 5.34 9.16 -10.10
N ASN A 149 5.83 9.92 -9.12
CA ASN A 149 7.17 9.79 -8.55
C ASN A 149 7.22 8.97 -7.25
N SER A 150 6.10 8.39 -6.78
CA SER A 150 6.07 7.71 -5.47
C SER A 150 6.51 6.25 -5.50
N LEU A 151 6.87 5.71 -6.66
CA LEU A 151 7.32 4.33 -6.79
C LEU A 151 8.76 4.16 -6.28
N ASN A 152 8.92 3.36 -5.24
CA ASN A 152 10.22 2.95 -4.73
C ASN A 152 10.34 1.42 -4.73
N LYS A 153 11.30 0.89 -5.49
CA LYS A 153 11.56 -0.55 -5.62
C LYS A 153 12.79 -1.00 -4.83
N ASN A 154 13.56 -0.07 -4.29
CA ASN A 154 14.85 -0.33 -3.69
C ASN A 154 14.70 -0.46 -2.17
N PRO A 155 15.15 -1.57 -1.57
CA PRO A 155 15.14 -1.70 -0.13
C PRO A 155 16.18 -0.77 0.49
N ASN A 156 15.84 -0.21 1.65
CA ASN A 156 16.78 0.51 2.50
C ASN A 156 17.11 -0.32 3.75
N PHE A 157 18.08 0.13 4.55
CA PHE A 157 18.47 -0.57 5.78
C PHE A 157 17.34 -0.75 6.79
N ALA A 158 16.35 0.14 6.82
CA ALA A 158 15.18 -0.01 7.70
C ALA A 158 14.30 -1.19 7.26
N ILE A 159 14.12 -1.39 5.94
CA ILE A 159 13.40 -2.54 5.39
C ILE A 159 14.17 -3.83 5.68
N ILE A 160 15.48 -3.86 5.47
CA ILE A 160 16.33 -5.02 5.78
C ILE A 160 16.18 -5.43 7.25
N ASN A 161 16.25 -4.46 8.18
CA ASN A 161 16.04 -4.70 9.60
C ASN A 161 14.62 -5.18 9.92
N SER A 162 13.61 -4.63 9.25
CA SER A 162 12.20 -5.03 9.44
C SER A 162 11.99 -6.47 8.98
N VAL A 163 12.60 -6.88 7.87
CA VAL A 163 12.54 -8.26 7.39
C VAL A 163 13.14 -9.23 8.39
N TRP A 164 14.31 -8.92 8.95
CA TRP A 164 14.91 -9.74 10.00
C TRP A 164 14.03 -9.83 11.24
N LYS A 165 13.54 -8.68 11.72
CA LYS A 165 12.64 -8.63 12.88
C LYS A 165 11.42 -9.52 12.68
N ASP A 166 10.81 -9.46 11.50
CA ASP A 166 9.59 -10.21 11.21
C ASP A 166 9.85 -11.70 10.94
N LEU A 167 11.01 -12.07 10.40
CA LEU A 167 11.48 -13.46 10.33
C LEU A 167 11.71 -14.05 11.72
N PHE A 168 12.42 -13.34 12.61
CA PHE A 168 12.67 -13.81 13.98
C PHE A 168 11.41 -13.84 14.83
N ALA A 169 10.45 -12.94 14.57
CA ALA A 169 9.12 -12.97 15.18
C ALA A 169 8.22 -14.08 14.62
N GLY A 170 8.68 -14.85 13.62
CA GLY A 170 7.92 -15.95 13.04
C GLY A 170 6.69 -15.53 12.23
N LYS A 171 6.62 -14.27 11.77
CA LYS A 171 5.48 -13.80 10.96
C LYS A 171 5.41 -14.49 9.60
N TYR A 172 6.56 -14.90 9.07
CA TYR A 172 6.71 -15.72 7.87
C TYR A 172 8.06 -16.43 7.91
N SER A 173 8.25 -17.41 7.03
CA SER A 173 9.51 -18.14 6.87
C SER A 173 10.23 -17.73 5.58
N MET A 174 11.46 -18.22 5.38
CA MET A 174 12.18 -18.04 4.11
C MET A 174 11.53 -18.81 2.95
N ASN A 175 10.62 -19.75 3.23
CA ASN A 175 9.86 -20.45 2.21
C ASN A 175 8.65 -19.61 1.79
N ILE A 176 8.89 -18.67 0.87
CA ILE A 176 7.86 -17.78 0.33
C ILE A 176 7.12 -18.51 -0.80
N PRO A 177 5.83 -18.87 -0.61
CA PRO A 177 5.08 -19.63 -1.62
C PRO A 177 4.84 -18.78 -2.88
N LYS A 178 4.69 -19.43 -4.03
CA LYS A 178 4.20 -18.78 -5.25
C LYS A 178 2.80 -19.32 -5.57
N PRO A 179 1.75 -18.50 -5.47
CA PRO A 179 0.40 -18.90 -5.87
C PRO A 179 0.35 -19.24 -7.38
N ALA A 180 -0.43 -20.25 -7.76
CA ALA A 180 -0.53 -20.71 -9.15
C ALA A 180 -1.58 -19.97 -9.98
N ASP A 181 -2.65 -19.47 -9.35
CA ASP A 181 -3.89 -19.07 -10.04
C ASP A 181 -4.01 -17.55 -10.31
N ALA A 182 -3.03 -16.76 -9.88
CA ALA A 182 -2.96 -15.32 -10.10
C ALA A 182 -1.55 -14.78 -9.86
N GLU A 183 -1.27 -13.58 -10.36
CA GLU A 183 -0.01 -12.88 -10.12
C GLU A 183 -0.02 -12.19 -8.75
N TYR A 184 0.91 -12.58 -7.87
CA TYR A 184 1.06 -11.97 -6.55
C TYR A 184 2.34 -11.14 -6.49
N ILE A 185 2.21 -9.91 -6.00
CA ILE A 185 3.34 -9.00 -5.76
C ILE A 185 3.29 -8.47 -4.34
N GLY A 186 4.41 -8.55 -3.64
CA GLY A 186 4.57 -8.06 -2.29
C GLY A 186 4.31 -9.15 -1.25
N LEU A 187 4.95 -8.97 -0.10
CA LEU A 187 5.00 -9.99 0.94
C LEU A 187 3.64 -10.18 1.62
N ASN A 188 2.86 -9.11 1.77
CA ASN A 188 1.49 -9.19 2.30
C ASN A 188 0.55 -9.95 1.36
N ALA A 189 0.70 -9.79 0.04
CA ALA A 189 -0.08 -10.56 -0.92
C ALA A 189 0.25 -12.06 -0.77
N VAL A 190 1.53 -12.41 -0.80
CA VAL A 190 1.97 -13.81 -0.81
C VAL A 190 1.72 -14.53 0.51
N VAL A 191 2.02 -13.88 1.64
CA VAL A 191 1.89 -14.52 2.96
C VAL A 191 0.47 -14.42 3.48
N ASN A 192 -0.16 -13.24 3.38
CA ASN A 192 -1.42 -12.96 4.06
C ASN A 192 -2.64 -12.96 3.12
N HIS A 193 -2.45 -13.18 1.82
CA HIS A 193 -3.48 -12.99 0.79
C HIS A 193 -4.16 -11.62 0.90
N LYS A 194 -3.36 -10.60 1.24
CA LYS A 194 -3.82 -9.25 1.51
C LYS A 194 -3.19 -8.28 0.51
N GLY A 195 -4.00 -7.48 -0.17
CA GLY A 195 -3.51 -6.53 -1.18
C GLY A 195 -4.60 -6.01 -2.10
N PHE A 196 -4.22 -5.21 -3.09
CA PHE A 196 -5.15 -4.66 -4.08
C PHE A 196 -5.42 -5.60 -5.23
N ARG A 197 -6.70 -5.69 -5.60
CA ARG A 197 -7.21 -6.41 -6.77
C ARG A 197 -7.19 -5.52 -8.01
N ASN A 198 -7.52 -6.11 -9.15
CA ASN A 198 -7.66 -5.43 -10.46
C ASN A 198 -8.63 -4.24 -10.46
N ASP A 199 -9.70 -4.28 -9.66
CA ASP A 199 -10.66 -3.19 -9.55
C ASP A 199 -10.21 -2.11 -8.55
N GLY A 200 -9.00 -2.25 -8.01
CA GLY A 200 -8.44 -1.37 -7.00
C GLY A 200 -8.99 -1.57 -5.58
N SER A 201 -9.96 -2.45 -5.36
CA SER A 201 -10.43 -2.74 -4.00
C SER A 201 -9.38 -3.53 -3.20
N MET A 202 -9.49 -3.50 -1.87
CA MET A 202 -8.59 -4.25 -0.99
C MET A 202 -9.16 -5.64 -0.67
N ASP A 203 -8.33 -6.66 -0.87
CA ASP A 203 -8.44 -7.94 -0.18
C ASP A 203 -7.78 -7.83 1.19
N TYR A 204 -8.53 -8.17 2.24
CA TYR A 204 -8.01 -8.18 3.60
C TYR A 204 -7.46 -9.55 4.01
N GLY A 205 -7.67 -10.60 3.19
CA GLY A 205 -7.08 -11.91 3.37
C GLY A 205 -7.28 -12.48 4.78
N ARG A 206 -6.19 -12.97 5.39
CA ARG A 206 -6.21 -13.55 6.74
C ARG A 206 -6.78 -12.63 7.82
N GLN A 207 -6.67 -11.32 7.65
CA GLN A 207 -7.19 -10.34 8.62
C GLN A 207 -8.70 -10.49 8.83
N ILE A 208 -9.45 -10.91 7.81
CA ILE A 208 -10.90 -11.13 7.93
C ILE A 208 -11.17 -12.21 8.98
N ASN A 209 -10.42 -13.31 8.95
CA ASN A 209 -10.58 -14.43 9.88
C ASN A 209 -10.20 -14.05 11.32
N GLU A 210 -9.24 -13.14 11.50
CA GLU A 210 -8.86 -12.61 12.80
C GLU A 210 -9.96 -11.70 13.37
N LEU A 211 -10.48 -10.79 12.54
CA LEU A 211 -11.57 -9.87 12.93
C LEU A 211 -12.84 -10.64 13.34
N LEU A 212 -13.15 -11.76 12.70
CA LEU A 212 -14.30 -12.59 13.05
C LEU A 212 -14.15 -13.31 14.40
N LYS A 213 -12.92 -13.46 14.91
CA LYS A 213 -12.65 -14.13 16.21
C LYS A 213 -12.75 -13.18 17.40
N ASP A 214 -12.34 -11.93 17.25
CA ASP A 214 -12.40 -10.93 18.35
C ASP A 214 -12.61 -9.51 17.82
N THR A 215 -13.85 -9.16 17.50
CA THR A 215 -14.18 -7.81 17.00
C THR A 215 -13.89 -6.70 18.01
N ILE A 216 -14.11 -6.93 19.32
CA ILE A 216 -14.04 -5.86 20.32
C ILE A 216 -12.58 -5.50 20.65
N GLY A 217 -11.69 -6.49 20.75
CA GLY A 217 -10.27 -6.27 20.98
C GLY A 217 -9.64 -5.36 19.93
N HIS A 218 -10.09 -5.48 18.67
CA HIS A 218 -9.58 -4.67 17.56
C HIS A 218 -9.98 -3.18 17.61
N TYR A 219 -11.04 -2.80 18.33
CA TYR A 219 -11.44 -1.39 18.49
C TYR A 219 -10.87 -0.71 19.73
N LYS A 220 -10.19 -1.44 20.61
CA LYS A 220 -9.65 -0.90 21.87
C LYS A 220 -8.76 0.33 21.68
N ASP A 221 -7.86 0.30 20.69
CA ASP A 221 -7.03 1.48 20.34
C ASP A 221 -7.87 2.66 19.86
N THR A 222 -8.90 2.40 19.05
CA THR A 222 -9.78 3.45 18.53
C THR A 222 -10.55 4.12 19.66
N TYR A 223 -11.15 3.35 20.57
CA TYR A 223 -11.83 3.91 21.73
C TYR A 223 -10.89 4.68 22.64
N HIS A 224 -9.67 4.18 22.86
CA HIS A 224 -8.66 4.90 23.63
C HIS A 224 -8.30 6.25 22.99
N ARG A 225 -8.12 6.29 21.67
CA ARG A 225 -7.81 7.51 20.91
C ARG A 225 -8.95 8.52 20.92
N MET A 226 -10.19 8.04 20.84
CA MET A 226 -11.37 8.88 21.00
C MET A 226 -11.44 9.48 22.41
N ALA A 227 -11.23 8.66 23.45
CA ALA A 227 -11.30 9.10 24.84
C ALA A 227 -10.18 10.09 25.22
N THR A 228 -9.00 9.94 24.62
CA THR A 228 -7.83 10.81 24.88
C THR A 228 -7.68 11.95 23.89
N GLY A 229 -8.49 11.98 22.83
CA GLY A 229 -8.45 13.01 21.80
C GLY A 229 -7.12 13.06 21.04
N VAL A 230 -6.58 11.91 20.63
CA VAL A 230 -5.27 11.82 19.94
C VAL A 230 -5.35 11.02 18.65
N ARG A 231 -4.36 11.19 17.77
CA ARG A 231 -4.19 10.45 16.52
C ARG A 231 -5.47 10.51 15.68
N ARG A 232 -5.84 11.69 15.16
CA ARG A 232 -7.01 11.96 14.30
C ARG A 232 -8.34 12.17 15.04
N PHE A 233 -8.30 12.30 16.36
CA PHE A 233 -9.46 12.61 17.22
C PHE A 233 -9.22 13.85 18.10
N GLU A 234 -8.15 14.60 17.81
CA GLU A 234 -7.84 15.86 18.49
C GLU A 234 -8.99 16.85 18.35
N TYR A 235 -9.24 17.65 19.39
CA TYR A 235 -10.13 18.79 19.27
C TYR A 235 -9.51 19.84 18.33
N GLY A 236 -10.30 20.32 17.38
CA GLY A 236 -9.96 21.44 16.51
C GLY A 236 -10.87 22.62 16.83
N PRO A 237 -10.34 23.81 17.21
CA PRO A 237 -11.19 24.98 17.48
C PRO A 237 -11.79 25.59 16.20
N LYS A 238 -11.37 25.11 15.03
CA LYS A 238 -11.81 25.56 13.70
C LYS A 238 -11.98 24.34 12.81
N ILE A 239 -12.85 24.49 11.83
CA ILE A 239 -12.98 23.56 10.71
C ILE A 239 -12.11 24.07 9.57
N ASN A 240 -11.46 23.14 8.90
CA ASN A 240 -10.88 23.34 7.58
C ASN A 240 -12.00 23.58 6.55
#